data_AF-A0AAN6Y624-F1
#
_entry.id   AF-A0AAN6Y624-F1
#
_cell.length_a   1.000
_cell.length_b   1.000
_cell.length_c   1.000
_cell.angle_alpha   90.00
_cell.angle_beta   90.00
_cell.angle_gamma   90.00
#
_symmetry.space_group_name_H-M   'P 1'
#
loop_
_entity.id
_entity.type
_entity.pdbx_description
1 polymer ?
#
loop_
_entity_poly.entity_id
_entity_poly.type
_entity_poly.pdbx_seq_one_letter_code
_entity_poly.pdbx_strand_id
1 'polypeptide(L)'
;MHPYTVIVGLLASIPSAIAAPGTAALVHRAADNGYRDFQKSCSDVTLVGTHNATLRASCEIEDPNNAAPAHLITELDLNQCLGYDESYQSMIFQPLGKFTNECNDNSWLEDKAQQPEKWGPSWYLTSTCWPQGDRSRQGATSQMDLNYGVSNQKGHLACNGGLGVIVP
;
A
#
# COMPACT_ATOMS: atom_id res chain seq x y z
N MET A 1 -1.36 56.99 67.68
CA MET A 1 -1.68 55.61 67.26
C MET A 1 -1.67 55.61 65.73
N HIS A 2 -0.81 54.77 65.15
CA HIS A 2 -0.34 54.85 63.76
C HIS A 2 -1.36 54.25 62.76
N PRO A 3 -1.55 54.86 61.57
CA PRO A 3 -2.29 54.23 60.48
C PRO A 3 -1.37 53.26 59.70
N TYR A 4 -1.87 52.06 59.42
CA TYR A 4 -1.21 51.10 58.54
C TYR A 4 -1.81 51.19 57.13
N THR A 5 -0.97 51.58 56.19
CA THR A 5 -1.22 51.52 54.74
C THR A 5 -0.92 50.12 54.24
N VAL A 6 -1.90 49.46 53.60
CA VAL A 6 -1.69 48.17 52.91
C VAL A 6 -1.51 48.45 51.42
N ILE A 7 -0.35 48.04 50.88
CA ILE A 7 -0.02 48.11 49.46
C ILE A 7 -0.42 46.77 48.81
N VAL A 8 -1.33 46.82 47.83
CA VAL A 8 -1.70 45.66 46.99
C VAL A 8 -0.69 45.56 45.85
N GLY A 9 0.17 44.53 45.89
CA GLY A 9 1.12 44.21 44.84
C GLY A 9 0.43 43.51 43.67
N LEU A 10 0.50 44.13 42.48
CA LEU A 10 0.05 43.58 41.21
C LEU A 10 1.16 42.66 40.65
N LEU A 11 0.95 41.35 40.60
CA LEU A 11 1.85 40.44 39.89
C LEU A 11 1.42 40.35 38.43
N ALA A 12 2.21 40.98 37.54
CA ALA A 12 2.06 40.84 36.10
C ALA A 12 2.52 39.44 35.67
N SER A 13 1.61 38.67 35.09
CA SER A 13 1.87 37.36 34.50
C SER A 13 2.60 37.53 33.14
N ILE A 14 3.71 36.81 32.98
CA ILE A 14 4.47 36.75 31.73
C ILE A 14 3.86 35.62 30.88
N PRO A 15 3.52 35.85 29.60
CA PRO A 15 3.12 34.77 28.71
C PRO A 15 4.34 33.94 28.31
N SER A 16 4.35 32.66 28.70
CA SER A 16 5.29 31.67 28.20
C SER A 16 4.92 31.31 26.76
N ALA A 17 5.69 31.82 25.79
CA ALA A 17 5.64 31.33 24.42
C ALA A 17 6.30 29.94 24.37
N ILE A 18 5.49 28.89 24.26
CA ILE A 18 5.96 27.54 23.99
C ILE A 18 6.27 27.48 22.48
N ALA A 19 7.55 27.49 22.14
CA ALA A 19 8.01 27.19 20.80
C ALA A 19 7.66 25.73 20.48
N ALA A 20 6.74 25.53 19.53
CA ALA A 20 6.45 24.23 18.98
C ALA A 20 7.72 23.68 18.29
N PRO A 21 8.20 22.47 18.63
CA PRO A 21 9.26 21.84 17.85
C PRO A 21 8.70 21.59 16.44
N GLY A 22 9.31 22.21 15.44
CA GLY A 22 9.02 21.97 14.04
C GLY A 22 9.17 20.48 13.76
N THR A 23 8.08 19.82 13.41
CA THR A 23 8.07 18.49 12.84
C THR A 23 8.80 18.56 11.51
N ALA A 24 10.10 18.25 11.54
CA ALA A 24 10.85 17.90 10.35
C ALA A 24 10.15 16.70 9.73
N ALA A 25 9.37 16.94 8.66
CA ALA A 25 8.83 15.89 7.82
C ALA A 25 10.02 15.14 7.21
N LEU A 26 10.38 14.02 7.82
CA LEU A 26 11.25 13.02 7.21
C LEU A 26 10.53 12.48 5.99
N VAL A 27 10.77 13.11 4.84
CA VAL A 27 10.49 12.53 3.54
C VAL A 27 11.39 11.29 3.42
N HIS A 28 10.87 10.14 3.85
CA HIS A 28 11.46 8.85 3.55
C HIS A 28 11.35 8.64 2.05
N ARG A 29 12.36 9.10 1.30
CA ARG A 29 12.64 8.57 -0.02
C ARG A 29 13.06 7.13 0.18
N ALA A 30 12.10 6.22 0.08
CA ALA A 30 12.41 4.82 -0.15
C ALA A 30 13.35 4.78 -1.36
N ALA A 31 14.54 4.22 -1.18
CA ALA A 31 15.44 3.99 -2.29
C ALA A 31 14.67 3.23 -3.38
N ASP A 32 14.62 3.81 -4.58
CA ASP A 32 14.10 3.18 -5.79
C ASP A 32 14.99 1.98 -6.14
N ASN A 33 14.83 0.88 -5.41
CA ASN A 33 15.19 -0.42 -5.93
C ASN A 33 14.19 -0.66 -7.06
N GLY A 34 14.66 -0.59 -8.31
CA GLY A 34 13.88 -0.58 -9.56
C GLY A 34 13.00 -1.80 -9.85
N TYR A 35 12.62 -2.56 -8.83
CA TYR A 35 11.69 -3.68 -8.85
C TYR A 35 10.33 -3.29 -8.26
N ARG A 36 9.91 -2.03 -8.38
CA ARG A 36 8.50 -1.65 -8.26
C ARG A 36 7.88 -1.77 -9.64
N ASP A 37 6.60 -2.14 -9.72
CA ASP A 37 5.85 -2.31 -10.97
C ASP A 37 6.21 -3.60 -11.73
N PHE A 38 5.71 -4.75 -11.25
CA PHE A 38 5.86 -6.04 -11.94
C PHE A 38 5.43 -5.99 -13.42
N GLN A 39 4.50 -5.10 -13.77
CA GLN A 39 4.03 -4.89 -15.14
C GLN A 39 5.10 -4.52 -16.16
N LYS A 40 6.25 -3.99 -15.72
CA LYS A 40 7.34 -3.61 -16.62
C LYS A 40 8.07 -4.82 -17.20
N SER A 41 8.01 -5.96 -16.51
CA SER A 41 8.76 -7.16 -16.85
C SER A 41 7.91 -8.43 -16.75
N CYS A 42 6.59 -8.29 -16.70
CA CYS A 42 5.64 -9.39 -16.72
C CYS A 42 4.52 -9.13 -17.74
N SER A 43 4.03 -10.22 -18.33
CA SER A 43 2.98 -10.24 -19.36
C SER A 43 1.96 -11.33 -19.04
N ASP A 44 0.88 -11.42 -19.83
CA ASP A 44 -0.20 -12.41 -19.67
C ASP A 44 -0.78 -12.47 -18.25
N VAL A 45 -0.99 -11.27 -17.66
CA VAL A 45 -1.42 -11.13 -16.27
C VAL A 45 -2.89 -11.50 -16.14
N THR A 46 -3.21 -12.40 -15.21
CA THR A 46 -4.57 -12.87 -14.96
C THR A 46 -4.78 -13.24 -13.49
N LEU A 47 -6.03 -13.24 -13.04
CA LEU A 47 -6.42 -13.77 -11.74
C LEU A 47 -6.94 -15.20 -11.90
N VAL A 48 -6.42 -16.11 -11.08
CA VAL A 48 -6.80 -17.52 -11.05
C VAL A 48 -7.11 -17.97 -9.63
N GLY A 49 -7.52 -19.24 -9.50
CA GLY A 49 -7.76 -19.88 -8.21
C GLY A 49 -9.07 -19.50 -7.53
N THR A 50 -9.18 -19.85 -6.26
CA THR A 50 -10.39 -19.59 -5.45
C THR A 50 -10.56 -18.09 -5.25
N HIS A 51 -11.78 -17.60 -5.42
CA HIS A 51 -12.13 -16.18 -5.30
C HIS A 51 -11.32 -15.25 -6.23
N ASN A 52 -10.65 -15.76 -7.28
CA ASN A 52 -9.75 -14.98 -8.13
C ASN A 52 -8.68 -14.22 -7.31
N ALA A 53 -8.14 -14.85 -6.27
CA ALA A 53 -7.19 -14.22 -5.35
C ALA A 53 -5.71 -14.57 -5.63
N THR A 54 -5.43 -15.35 -6.68
CA THR A 54 -4.07 -15.69 -7.09
C THR A 54 -3.73 -14.94 -8.37
N LEU A 55 -2.70 -14.11 -8.33
CA LEU A 55 -2.16 -13.42 -9.49
C LEU A 55 -1.22 -14.35 -10.26
N ARG A 56 -1.49 -14.59 -11.54
CA ARG A 56 -0.64 -15.36 -12.44
C ARG A 56 -0.10 -14.45 -13.54
N ALA A 57 1.18 -14.59 -13.87
CA ALA A 57 1.81 -13.87 -14.98
C ALA A 57 3.00 -14.64 -15.57
N SER A 58 3.42 -14.24 -16.76
CA SER A 58 4.66 -14.65 -17.42
C SER A 58 5.72 -13.56 -17.26
N CYS A 59 6.72 -13.79 -16.42
CA CYS A 59 7.68 -12.77 -15.98
C CYS A 59 9.09 -13.04 -16.52
N GLU A 60 9.78 -11.98 -16.94
CA GLU A 60 11.15 -12.03 -17.43
C GLU A 60 12.11 -12.47 -16.32
N ILE A 61 12.98 -13.40 -16.66
CA ILE A 61 14.13 -13.81 -15.85
C ILE A 61 15.29 -12.90 -16.25
N GLU A 62 15.80 -12.14 -15.29
CA GLU A 62 16.98 -11.32 -15.50
C GLU A 62 18.22 -12.22 -15.65
N ASP A 63 18.72 -12.38 -16.88
CA ASP A 63 19.97 -13.08 -17.17
C ASP A 63 21.12 -12.06 -17.29
N PRO A 64 22.12 -12.08 -16.37
CA PRO A 64 23.25 -11.17 -16.43
C PRO A 64 24.13 -11.36 -17.69
N ASN A 65 23.97 -12.46 -18.43
CA ASN A 65 24.76 -12.77 -19.62
C ASN A 65 24.10 -12.33 -20.94
N ASN A 66 22.97 -11.63 -20.88
CA ASN A 66 22.32 -11.01 -22.03
C ASN A 66 21.92 -11.99 -23.15
N ALA A 67 21.67 -13.26 -22.80
CA ALA A 67 20.92 -14.16 -23.66
C ALA A 67 19.48 -13.63 -23.81
N ALA A 68 18.78 -13.98 -24.89
CA ALA A 68 17.41 -13.55 -25.12
C ALA A 68 16.55 -13.73 -23.85
N PRO A 69 15.64 -12.77 -23.54
CA PRO A 69 14.88 -12.79 -22.29
C PRO A 69 14.13 -14.12 -22.16
N ALA A 70 14.46 -14.88 -21.12
CA ALA A 70 13.71 -16.07 -20.75
C ALA A 70 12.53 -15.63 -19.89
N HIS A 71 11.38 -16.28 -20.04
CA HIS A 71 10.19 -15.99 -19.25
C HIS A 71 9.83 -17.18 -18.37
N LEU A 72 9.35 -16.90 -17.15
CA LEU A 72 8.83 -17.86 -16.21
C LEU A 72 7.36 -17.57 -15.92
N ILE A 73 6.51 -18.58 -16.09
CA ILE A 73 5.13 -18.51 -15.60
C ILE A 73 5.17 -18.69 -14.07
N THR A 74 4.66 -17.70 -13.35
CA THR A 74 4.70 -17.64 -11.89
C THR A 74 3.34 -17.22 -11.34
N GLU A 75 3.05 -17.64 -10.12
CA GLU A 75 1.82 -17.33 -9.40
C GLU A 75 2.13 -16.72 -8.03
N LEU A 76 1.27 -15.81 -7.57
CA LEU A 76 1.35 -15.15 -6.28
C LEU A 76 -0.03 -15.11 -5.65
N ASP A 77 -0.17 -15.76 -4.49
CA ASP A 77 -1.39 -15.66 -3.69
C ASP A 77 -1.46 -14.26 -3.05
N LEU A 78 -2.45 -13.45 -3.46
CA LEU A 78 -2.59 -12.08 -3.01
C LEU A 78 -2.99 -11.99 -1.53
N ASN A 79 -3.47 -13.08 -0.91
CA ASN A 79 -3.63 -13.13 0.56
C ASN A 79 -2.31 -13.00 1.31
N GLN A 80 -1.18 -13.25 0.64
CA GLN A 80 0.15 -13.03 1.20
C GLN A 80 0.56 -11.55 1.15
N CYS A 81 -0.06 -10.75 0.28
CA CYS A 81 0.30 -9.34 0.07
C CYS A 81 -0.74 -8.36 0.63
N LEU A 82 -2.01 -8.76 0.69
CA LEU A 82 -3.14 -7.88 0.96
C LEU A 82 -3.87 -8.28 2.24
N GLY A 83 -4.29 -7.26 2.98
CA GLY A 83 -5.25 -7.34 4.08
C GLY A 83 -6.44 -6.39 3.86
N TYR A 84 -7.24 -6.23 4.91
CA TYR A 84 -8.41 -5.37 4.93
C TYR A 84 -8.32 -4.38 6.10
N ASP A 85 -8.56 -3.10 5.82
CA ASP A 85 -8.72 -2.06 6.84
C ASP A 85 -10.20 -1.79 7.08
N GLU A 86 -10.70 -2.13 8.26
CA GLU A 86 -12.09 -1.93 8.66
C GLU A 86 -12.49 -0.46 8.74
N SER A 87 -11.53 0.44 9.04
CA SER A 87 -11.77 1.87 9.20
C SER A 87 -12.16 2.53 7.89
N TYR A 88 -11.52 2.09 6.80
CA TYR A 88 -11.73 2.62 5.44
C TYR A 88 -12.52 1.67 4.55
N GLN A 89 -12.85 0.48 5.05
CA GLN A 89 -13.49 -0.61 4.32
C GLN A 89 -12.77 -0.92 2.99
N SER A 90 -11.44 -0.95 3.05
CA SER A 90 -10.59 -1.02 1.86
C SER A 90 -9.50 -2.06 2.00
N MET A 91 -9.07 -2.62 0.87
CA MET A 91 -7.84 -3.40 0.80
C MET A 91 -6.64 -2.53 1.15
N ILE A 92 -5.66 -3.11 1.81
CA ILE A 92 -4.36 -2.49 2.11
C ILE A 92 -3.24 -3.49 1.84
N PHE A 93 -2.03 -3.01 1.53
CA PHE A 93 -0.87 -3.88 1.52
C PHE A 93 -0.50 -4.27 2.95
N GLN A 94 -0.64 -5.55 3.25
CA GLN A 94 -0.37 -6.13 4.53
C GLN A 94 0.11 -7.58 4.33
N PRO A 95 1.34 -7.91 4.78
CA PRO A 95 1.85 -9.27 4.71
C PRO A 95 0.92 -10.24 5.41
N LEU A 96 0.62 -11.34 4.72
CA LEU A 96 -0.24 -12.40 5.25
C LEU A 96 -1.60 -11.87 5.73
N GLY A 97 -2.09 -10.79 5.11
CA GLY A 97 -3.28 -10.06 5.55
C GLY A 97 -4.59 -10.80 5.29
N LYS A 98 -4.60 -11.81 4.41
CA LYS A 98 -5.78 -12.65 4.12
C LYS A 98 -7.05 -11.87 3.74
N PHE A 99 -6.88 -10.84 2.90
CA PHE A 99 -7.98 -9.95 2.49
C PHE A 99 -9.24 -10.68 1.99
N THR A 100 -9.14 -11.92 1.49
CA THR A 100 -10.32 -12.67 1.01
C THR A 100 -11.38 -12.98 2.07
N ASN A 101 -11.02 -12.90 3.35
CA ASN A 101 -11.96 -13.07 4.45
C ASN A 101 -13.03 -11.97 4.44
N GLU A 102 -12.64 -10.73 4.14
CA GLU A 102 -13.51 -9.56 4.14
C GLU A 102 -13.84 -9.08 2.72
N CYS A 103 -12.99 -9.34 1.74
CA CYS A 103 -13.13 -8.89 0.35
C CYS A 103 -13.32 -10.05 -0.62
N ASN A 104 -14.33 -9.98 -1.48
CA ASN A 104 -14.58 -10.99 -2.53
C ASN A 104 -15.02 -10.30 -3.83
N ASP A 105 -15.50 -11.11 -4.79
CA ASP A 105 -15.91 -10.66 -6.12
C ASP A 105 -14.77 -9.90 -6.83
N ASN A 106 -13.58 -10.48 -6.71
CA ASN A 106 -12.35 -9.95 -7.27
C ASN A 106 -12.44 -9.96 -8.79
N SER A 107 -12.22 -8.77 -9.35
CA SER A 107 -12.18 -8.52 -10.77
C SER A 107 -10.92 -7.73 -11.10
N TRP A 108 -10.46 -7.95 -12.33
CA TRP A 108 -9.26 -7.34 -12.84
C TRP A 108 -9.66 -6.21 -13.78
N LEU A 109 -9.19 -4.99 -13.49
CA LEU A 109 -9.34 -3.85 -14.39
C LEU A 109 -7.97 -3.46 -14.93
N GLU A 110 -7.74 -3.77 -16.20
CA GLU A 110 -6.70 -3.12 -16.98
C GLU A 110 -7.24 -1.74 -17.38
N ASP A 111 -6.90 -0.70 -16.62
CA ASP A 111 -7.33 0.65 -16.97
C ASP A 111 -6.43 1.19 -18.10
N LYS A 112 -6.87 0.97 -19.34
CA LYS A 112 -6.27 1.56 -20.54
C LYS A 112 -6.64 3.03 -20.73
N ALA A 113 -7.64 3.52 -20.01
CA ALA A 113 -8.28 4.82 -20.24
C ALA A 113 -7.75 5.92 -19.30
N GLN A 114 -7.21 5.56 -18.14
CA GLN A 114 -6.70 6.51 -17.14
C GLN A 114 -5.17 6.48 -17.00
N GLN A 115 -4.36 6.57 -18.05
CA GLN A 115 -3.01 7.14 -17.85
C GLN A 115 -2.49 8.00 -19.02
N PRO A 116 -1.80 9.12 -18.71
CA PRO A 116 -0.98 9.87 -19.65
C PRO A 116 0.23 9.02 -20.08
N GLU A 117 0.70 9.22 -21.31
CA GLU A 117 1.75 8.47 -22.05
C GLU A 117 3.07 8.15 -21.31
N LYS A 118 3.24 8.60 -20.05
CA LYS A 118 4.47 8.58 -19.27
C LYS A 118 4.67 7.35 -18.37
N TRP A 119 3.61 6.64 -17.96
CA TRP A 119 3.70 5.68 -16.83
C TRP A 119 3.20 4.25 -17.14
N GLY A 120 2.65 3.99 -18.33
CA GLY A 120 2.19 2.66 -18.76
C GLY A 120 0.76 2.34 -18.33
N PRO A 121 0.21 1.15 -18.68
CA PRO A 121 -1.05 0.71 -18.07
C PRO A 121 -0.89 0.62 -16.55
N SER A 122 -1.96 0.83 -15.77
CA SER A 122 -1.99 0.45 -14.35
C SER A 122 -2.88 -0.78 -14.18
N TRP A 123 -2.48 -1.68 -13.28
CA TRP A 123 -3.23 -2.91 -13.01
C TRP A 123 -3.93 -2.79 -11.66
N TYR A 124 -5.26 -2.62 -11.71
CA TYR A 124 -6.08 -2.50 -10.52
C TYR A 124 -6.81 -3.81 -10.21
N LEU A 125 -6.61 -4.33 -9.01
CA LEU A 125 -7.50 -5.29 -8.39
C LEU A 125 -8.71 -4.54 -7.85
N THR A 126 -9.91 -4.89 -8.31
CA THR A 126 -11.17 -4.38 -7.77
C THR A 126 -11.88 -5.49 -7.03
N SER A 127 -12.29 -5.21 -5.80
CA SER A 127 -12.98 -6.16 -4.92
C SER A 127 -14.14 -5.47 -4.22
N THR A 128 -15.15 -6.24 -3.83
CA THR A 128 -16.18 -5.79 -2.90
C THR A 128 -15.80 -6.27 -1.50
N CYS A 129 -15.74 -5.37 -0.53
CA CYS A 129 -15.34 -5.66 0.84
C CYS A 129 -16.50 -5.45 1.81
N TRP A 130 -16.67 -6.37 2.75
CA TRP A 130 -17.71 -6.34 3.78
C TRP A 130 -17.06 -6.24 5.16
N PRO A 131 -17.51 -5.30 6.00
CA PRO A 131 -17.06 -5.21 7.39
C PRO A 131 -17.26 -6.55 8.11
N GLN A 132 -16.18 -7.07 8.72
CA GLN A 132 -16.18 -8.34 9.45
C GLN A 132 -16.62 -9.56 8.60
N GLY A 133 -16.54 -9.45 7.27
CA GLY A 133 -17.04 -10.46 6.35
C GLY A 133 -18.57 -10.62 6.31
N ASP A 134 -19.32 -9.70 6.94
CA ASP A 134 -20.79 -9.75 7.00
C ASP A 134 -21.43 -9.34 5.67
N ARG A 135 -21.69 -10.34 4.82
CA ARG A 135 -22.30 -10.16 3.50
C ARG A 135 -23.76 -9.69 3.53
N SER A 136 -24.41 -9.65 4.71
CA SER A 136 -25.74 -9.05 4.84
C SER A 136 -25.71 -7.53 4.81
N ARG A 137 -24.54 -6.94 5.05
CA ARG A 137 -24.31 -5.49 4.99
C ARG A 137 -24.00 -5.04 3.57
N GLN A 138 -24.17 -3.75 3.33
CA GLN A 138 -23.72 -3.13 2.09
C GLN A 138 -22.19 -3.22 2.00
N GLY A 139 -21.69 -3.92 0.98
CA GLY A 139 -20.26 -3.98 0.69
C GLY A 139 -19.76 -2.69 0.07
N ALA A 140 -18.51 -2.35 0.34
CA ALA A 140 -17.80 -1.23 -0.27
C ALA A 140 -16.89 -1.72 -1.39
N THR A 141 -16.91 -1.06 -2.54
CA THR A 141 -15.95 -1.34 -3.62
C THR A 141 -14.59 -0.78 -3.22
N SER A 142 -13.57 -1.64 -3.21
CA SER A 142 -12.17 -1.26 -3.00
C SER A 142 -11.36 -1.54 -4.26
N GLN A 143 -10.45 -0.62 -4.58
CA GLN A 143 -9.51 -0.75 -5.68
C GLN A 143 -8.08 -0.67 -5.15
N MET A 144 -7.21 -1.55 -5.65
CA MET A 144 -5.81 -1.61 -5.27
C MET A 144 -4.93 -1.69 -6.52
N ASP A 145 -4.01 -0.74 -6.68
CA ASP A 145 -2.99 -0.81 -7.73
C ASP A 145 -1.86 -1.76 -7.28
N LEU A 146 -1.76 -2.90 -7.95
CA LEU A 146 -0.79 -3.93 -7.59
C LEU A 146 0.65 -3.56 -7.94
N ASN A 147 0.88 -2.54 -8.77
CA ASN A 147 2.24 -2.10 -9.10
C ASN A 147 3.00 -1.57 -7.88
N TYR A 148 2.29 -1.00 -6.90
CA TYR A 148 2.90 -0.47 -5.69
C TYR A 148 3.45 -1.55 -4.76
N GLY A 149 2.84 -2.74 -4.76
CA GLY A 149 3.12 -3.78 -3.77
C GLY A 149 3.35 -5.18 -4.34
N VAL A 150 3.49 -5.32 -5.66
CA VAL A 150 3.90 -6.56 -6.34
C VAL A 150 5.06 -6.28 -7.28
N SER A 151 6.06 -7.17 -7.27
CA SER A 151 7.25 -7.10 -8.10
C SER A 151 7.55 -8.40 -8.83
N ASN A 152 8.38 -8.30 -9.86
CA ASN A 152 9.10 -9.42 -10.45
C ASN A 152 10.50 -9.51 -9.82
N GLN A 153 10.81 -10.63 -9.16
CA GLN A 153 12.11 -10.95 -8.61
C GLN A 153 12.69 -12.14 -9.38
N LYS A 154 13.52 -11.86 -10.38
CA LYS A 154 14.22 -12.88 -11.19
C LYS A 154 13.27 -13.90 -11.83
N GLY A 155 12.15 -13.44 -12.37
CA GLY A 155 11.10 -14.26 -13.00
C GLY A 155 9.97 -14.68 -12.06
N HIS A 156 10.04 -14.36 -10.76
CA HIS A 156 9.02 -14.73 -9.78
C HIS A 156 8.22 -13.52 -9.30
N LEU A 157 6.89 -13.64 -9.25
CA LEU A 157 6.03 -12.63 -8.62
C LEU A 157 6.24 -12.65 -7.11
N ALA A 158 6.39 -11.48 -6.50
CA ALA A 158 6.58 -11.34 -5.06
C ALA A 158 5.87 -10.10 -4.51
N CYS A 159 5.42 -10.17 -3.25
CA CYS A 159 4.92 -8.98 -2.55
C CYS A 159 6.08 -8.03 -2.23
N ASN A 160 5.95 -6.77 -2.65
CA ASN A 160 6.81 -5.69 -2.18
C ASN A 160 6.30 -5.19 -0.83
N GLY A 161 6.89 -5.72 0.24
CA GLY A 161 6.77 -5.16 1.58
C GLY A 161 6.07 -6.07 2.56
N GLY A 162 6.86 -6.57 3.51
CA GLY A 162 6.42 -6.66 4.88
C GLY A 162 7.20 -5.74 5.81
N LEU A 163 6.43 -4.82 6.38
CA LEU A 163 6.72 -3.82 7.42
C LEU A 163 7.38 -2.52 6.96
N GLY A 164 6.84 -1.41 7.48
CA GLY A 164 7.60 -0.16 7.60
C GLY A 164 8.97 -0.48 8.19
N VAL A 165 9.98 0.14 7.60
CA VAL A 165 11.37 -0.02 8.03
C VAL A 165 11.47 0.45 9.49
N ILE A 166 11.78 -0.44 10.44
CA ILE A 166 12.51 -0.05 11.64
C ILE A 166 13.99 -0.14 11.26
N VAL A 167 14.61 1.03 11.11
CA VAL A 167 16.07 1.15 11.01
C VAL A 167 16.63 1.02 12.44
N PRO A 168 17.65 0.19 12.70
CA PRO A 168 18.36 0.21 13.98
C PRO A 168 19.09 1.54 14.22
#